data_AF-R7VH33-F1
#
_entry.id   AF-R7VH33-F1
#
_cell.length_a   1.000
_cell.length_b   1.000
_cell.length_c   1.000
_cell.angle_alpha   90.00
_cell.angle_beta   90.00
_cell.angle_gamma   90.00
#
_symmetry.space_group_name_H-M   'P 1'
#
loop_
_entity.id
_entity.type
_entity.pdbx_description
1 polymer ?
#
loop_
_entity_poly.entity_id
_entity_poly.type
_entity_poly.pdbx_seq_one_letter_code
_entity_poly.pdbx_strand_id
1 'polypeptide(L)'
;MMIAAFGHMTGYNGSFAFSKPGDKYGGVSFVGMRVCCACLGSCLIPISFGSTWLLTKRLNAAVFSSIIVLCDTGVLTLSQYILLDTPLLFFIMAAAFCLLMFQEYHKKPFSPAWWLWLSLTGASLSCAISVKFVGLFIVFFVGANTALDLWNILGDLSQSLVSTLHVNNLWQV
;
A
#
# COMPACT_ATOMS: atom_id res chain seq x y z
N MET A 1 2.61 -9.59 13.63
CA MET A 1 2.88 -8.69 14.77
C MET A 1 1.89 -7.53 14.88
N MET A 2 1.49 -6.87 13.78
CA MET A 2 0.54 -5.75 13.83
C MET A 2 -0.78 -6.04 14.56
N ILE A 3 -1.46 -7.16 14.24
CA ILE A 3 -2.72 -7.54 14.90
C ILE A 3 -2.55 -7.71 16.42
N ALA A 4 -1.42 -8.28 16.85
CA ALA A 4 -1.11 -8.45 18.27
C ALA A 4 -0.88 -7.10 18.97
N ALA A 5 -0.25 -6.13 18.29
CA ALA A 5 -0.04 -4.78 18.83
C ALA A 5 -1.39 -4.05 19.05
N PHE A 6 -2.32 -4.13 18.09
CA PHE A 6 -3.68 -3.59 18.27
C PHE A 6 -4.48 -4.33 19.34
N GLY A 7 -4.27 -5.63 19.49
CA GLY A 7 -4.76 -6.40 20.63
C GLY A 7 -4.27 -5.85 21.96
N HIS A 8 -2.95 -5.68 22.11
CA HIS A 8 -2.35 -5.15 23.33
C HIS A 8 -2.88 -3.74 23.67
N MET A 9 -2.99 -2.85 22.67
CA MET A 9 -3.53 -1.50 22.85
C MET A 9 -5.00 -1.48 23.32
N THR A 10 -5.75 -2.54 23.04
CA THR A 10 -7.16 -2.69 23.45
C THR A 10 -7.33 -3.58 24.68
N GLY A 11 -6.24 -3.80 25.44
CA GLY A 11 -6.26 -4.51 26.72
C GLY A 11 -6.30 -6.04 26.58
N TYR A 12 -5.95 -6.58 25.41
CA TYR A 12 -5.89 -8.03 25.22
C TYR A 12 -4.61 -8.60 25.85
N ASN A 13 -4.78 -9.40 26.89
CA ASN A 13 -3.68 -9.92 27.70
C ASN A 13 -3.10 -11.27 27.20
N GLY A 14 -3.50 -11.73 26.00
CA GLY A 14 -3.00 -12.99 25.42
C GLY A 14 -3.54 -14.27 26.09
N SER A 15 -4.42 -14.15 27.09
CA SER A 15 -4.89 -15.26 27.92
C SER A 15 -5.81 -16.27 27.20
N PHE A 16 -6.30 -15.94 25.99
CA PHE A 16 -7.18 -16.81 25.21
C PHE A 16 -6.48 -17.33 23.94
N ALA A 17 -6.32 -18.64 23.83
CA ALA A 17 -5.76 -19.25 22.62
C ALA A 17 -6.87 -19.47 21.58
N PHE A 18 -6.81 -18.76 20.45
CA PHE A 18 -7.71 -18.98 19.31
C PHE A 18 -7.36 -20.31 18.63
N SER A 19 -7.91 -21.40 19.16
CA SER A 19 -7.53 -22.76 18.77
C SER A 19 -8.48 -23.37 17.75
N LYS A 20 -9.79 -23.12 17.89
CA LYS A 20 -10.81 -23.62 16.96
C LYS A 20 -11.74 -22.50 16.46
N PRO A 21 -12.06 -22.46 15.16
CA PRO A 21 -13.13 -21.61 14.65
C PRO A 21 -14.46 -21.98 15.32
N GLY A 22 -15.15 -21.00 15.92
CA GLY A 22 -16.46 -21.19 16.56
C GLY A 22 -16.44 -21.17 18.09
N ASP A 23 -15.27 -21.07 18.74
CA ASP A 23 -15.21 -20.92 20.19
C ASP A 23 -15.84 -19.59 20.63
N LYS A 24 -16.70 -19.66 21.66
CA LYS A 24 -17.33 -18.47 22.23
C LYS A 24 -16.26 -17.60 22.91
N TYR A 25 -16.24 -16.32 22.55
CA TYR A 25 -15.35 -15.33 23.15
C TYR A 25 -15.79 -15.08 24.60
N GLY A 26 -15.14 -15.76 25.55
CA GLY A 26 -15.44 -15.66 26.99
C GLY A 26 -15.00 -14.34 27.61
N GLY A 27 -15.56 -13.21 27.14
CA GLY A 27 -15.30 -11.86 27.68
C GLY A 27 -14.00 -11.20 27.21
N VAL A 28 -13.30 -11.76 26.22
CA VAL A 28 -12.07 -11.19 25.67
C VAL A 28 -12.33 -10.00 24.74
N SER A 29 -11.48 -8.97 24.81
CA SER A 29 -11.57 -7.76 23.97
C SER A 29 -11.07 -8.00 22.53
N PHE A 30 -11.75 -8.85 21.77
CA PHE A 30 -11.42 -9.12 20.35
C PHE A 30 -11.83 -7.99 19.39
N VAL A 31 -12.66 -7.05 19.87
CA VAL A 31 -13.20 -5.94 19.08
C VAL A 31 -12.09 -5.06 18.51
N GLY A 32 -11.03 -4.78 19.28
CA GLY A 32 -9.91 -3.96 18.83
C GLY A 32 -9.19 -4.51 17.60
N MET A 33 -8.98 -5.82 17.57
CA MET A 33 -8.36 -6.51 16.42
C MET A 33 -9.25 -6.43 15.18
N ARG A 34 -10.58 -6.56 15.34
CA ARG A 34 -11.54 -6.42 14.23
C ARG A 34 -11.62 -5.00 13.70
N VAL A 35 -11.64 -4.00 14.60
CA VAL A 35 -11.66 -2.59 14.22
C VAL A 35 -10.40 -2.24 13.41
N CYS A 36 -9.23 -2.75 13.79
CA CYS A 36 -8.00 -2.58 13.01
C CYS A 36 -8.16 -3.10 11.57
N CYS A 37 -8.63 -4.34 11.40
CA CYS A 37 -8.87 -4.92 10.07
C CYS A 37 -9.93 -4.14 9.29
N ALA A 38 -11.03 -3.73 9.93
CA ALA A 38 -12.09 -2.96 9.30
C ALA A 38 -11.62 -1.56 8.87
N CYS A 39 -10.77 -0.89 9.66
CA CYS A 39 -10.17 0.39 9.30
C CYS A 39 -9.22 0.26 8.11
N LEU A 40 -8.35 -0.76 8.10
CA LEU A 40 -7.46 -0.99 6.96
C LEU A 40 -8.23 -1.38 5.70
N GLY A 41 -9.30 -2.18 5.86
CA GLY A 41 -10.22 -2.55 4.77
C GLY A 41 -10.98 -1.36 4.21
N SER A 42 -11.46 -0.44 5.05
CA SER A 42 -12.16 0.77 4.59
C SER A 42 -11.23 1.75 3.86
N CYS A 43 -9.94 1.78 4.21
CA CYS A 43 -8.94 2.55 3.48
C CYS A 43 -8.69 2.05 2.04
N LEU A 44 -9.10 0.82 1.67
CA LEU A 44 -8.96 0.33 0.29
C LEU A 44 -9.80 1.14 -0.70
N ILE A 45 -10.96 1.63 -0.26
CA ILE A 45 -11.91 2.38 -1.09
C ILE A 45 -11.31 3.73 -1.57
N PRO A 46 -10.82 4.62 -0.69
CA PRO A 46 -10.18 5.87 -1.12
C PRO A 46 -8.87 5.63 -1.89
N ILE A 47 -8.11 4.57 -1.60
CA ILE A 47 -6.90 4.22 -2.36
C ILE A 47 -7.27 3.81 -3.80
N SER A 48 -8.34 3.03 -3.98
CA SER A 48 -8.83 2.65 -5.31
C SER A 48 -9.32 3.86 -6.12
N PHE A 49 -10.04 4.76 -5.45
CA PHE A 49 -10.45 6.05 -6.04
C PHE A 49 -9.22 6.84 -6.51
N GLY A 50 -8.25 7.05 -5.62
CA GLY A 50 -7.04 7.82 -5.91
C GLY A 50 -6.21 7.20 -7.04
N SER A 51 -6.06 5.86 -7.04
CA SER A 51 -5.31 5.14 -8.09
C SER A 51 -5.95 5.33 -9.46
N THR A 52 -7.27 5.16 -9.56
CA THR A 52 -8.00 5.34 -10.82
C THR A 52 -8.02 6.80 -11.26
N TRP A 53 -8.11 7.74 -10.32
CA TRP A 53 -7.99 9.16 -10.60
C TRP A 53 -6.63 9.51 -11.20
N LEU A 54 -5.54 8.96 -10.66
CA LEU A 54 -4.20 9.20 -11.19
C LEU A 54 -4.05 8.69 -12.64
N LEU A 55 -4.59 7.51 -12.93
CA LEU A 55 -4.48 6.89 -14.26
C LEU A 55 -5.36 7.57 -15.31
N THR A 56 -6.62 7.87 -14.98
CA THR A 56 -7.62 8.31 -15.98
C THR A 56 -7.83 9.82 -15.97
N LYS A 57 -7.54 10.51 -14.85
CA LYS A 57 -7.86 11.95 -14.63
C LYS A 57 -9.34 12.29 -14.88
N ARG A 58 -10.24 11.32 -14.73
CA ARG A 58 -11.69 11.48 -14.90
C ARG A 58 -12.41 11.07 -13.63
N LEU A 59 -13.30 11.95 -13.15
CA LEU A 59 -14.05 11.73 -11.91
C LEU A 59 -14.99 10.52 -12.02
N ASN A 60 -15.69 10.39 -13.15
CA ASN A 60 -16.65 9.30 -13.36
C ASN A 60 -15.99 7.92 -13.24
N ALA A 61 -14.79 7.74 -13.81
CA ALA A 61 -14.05 6.49 -13.73
C ALA A 61 -13.58 6.20 -12.30
N ALA A 62 -13.07 7.23 -11.59
CA ALA A 62 -12.61 7.09 -10.22
C ALA A 62 -13.74 6.72 -9.24
N VAL A 63 -14.89 7.40 -9.36
CA VAL A 63 -16.09 7.09 -8.57
C VAL A 63 -16.57 5.67 -8.87
N PHE A 64 -16.66 5.30 -10.14
CA PHE A 64 -17.10 3.97 -10.54
C PHE A 64 -16.20 2.85 -9.98
N SER A 65 -14.88 3.03 -10.06
CA SER A 65 -13.91 2.10 -9.44
C SER A 65 -14.14 1.95 -7.93
N SER A 66 -14.31 3.06 -7.22
CA SER A 66 -14.51 3.03 -5.76
C SER A 66 -15.81 2.34 -5.36
N ILE A 67 -16.88 2.50 -6.15
CA ILE A 67 -18.16 1.83 -5.93
C ILE A 67 -18.04 0.32 -6.15
N ILE A 68 -17.32 -0.11 -7.19
CA ILE A 68 -17.09 -1.54 -7.45
C ILE A 68 -16.40 -2.19 -6.25
N VAL A 69 -15.32 -1.57 -5.73
CA VAL A 69 -14.58 -2.11 -4.57
C VAL A 69 -15.44 -2.05 -3.30
N LEU A 70 -16.25 -1.01 -3.12
CA LEU A 70 -17.16 -0.88 -1.97
C LEU A 70 -18.24 -1.97 -1.97
N CYS A 71 -18.80 -2.30 -3.14
CA CYS A 71 -19.84 -3.32 -3.30
C CYS A 71 -19.28 -4.74 -3.45
N ASP A 72 -17.95 -4.92 -3.41
CA ASP A 72 -17.33 -6.24 -3.47
C ASP A 72 -17.55 -7.00 -2.15
N THR A 73 -18.35 -8.05 -2.23
CA THR A 73 -18.66 -8.91 -1.08
C THR A 73 -17.42 -9.62 -0.54
N GLY A 74 -16.41 -9.88 -1.38
CA GLY A 74 -15.14 -10.46 -0.95
C GLY A 74 -14.35 -9.53 -0.03
N VAL A 75 -14.22 -8.27 -0.40
CA VAL A 75 -13.51 -7.26 0.42
C VAL A 75 -14.24 -7.00 1.73
N LEU A 76 -15.58 -6.92 1.69
CA LEU A 76 -16.42 -6.76 2.88
C LEU A 76 -16.29 -7.95 3.84
N THR A 77 -16.33 -9.18 3.31
CA THR A 77 -16.22 -10.39 4.15
C THR A 77 -14.83 -10.56 4.75
N LEU A 78 -13.75 -10.21 4.03
CA LEU A 78 -12.39 -10.25 4.58
C LEU A 78 -12.20 -9.21 5.69
N SER A 79 -12.74 -8.00 5.51
CA SER A 79 -12.50 -6.87 6.43
C SER A 79 -13.19 -6.99 7.80
N GLN A 80 -14.26 -7.79 7.92
CA GLN A 80 -14.95 -8.02 9.19
C GLN A 80 -14.27 -9.03 10.11
N TYR A 81 -13.41 -9.89 9.57
CA TYR A 81 -12.71 -10.93 10.31
C TYR A 81 -11.28 -10.50 10.66
N ILE A 82 -10.70 -11.12 11.70
CA ILE A 82 -9.31 -10.88 12.12
C ILE A 82 -8.38 -11.70 11.21
N LEU A 83 -8.45 -11.44 9.91
CA LEU A 83 -7.65 -12.13 8.91
C LEU A 83 -6.45 -11.27 8.52
N LEU A 84 -5.32 -11.94 8.30
CA LEU A 84 -4.07 -11.30 7.89
C LEU A 84 -4.12 -10.82 6.42
N ASP A 85 -5.12 -11.27 5.66
CA ASP A 85 -5.29 -10.90 4.26
C ASP A 85 -5.71 -9.42 4.08
N THR A 86 -6.49 -8.83 5.00
CA THR A 86 -6.89 -7.41 4.89
C THR A 86 -5.71 -6.43 5.01
N PRO A 87 -4.81 -6.56 6.00
CA PRO A 87 -3.54 -5.82 6.02
C PRO A 87 -2.68 -6.01 4.76
N LEU A 88 -2.61 -7.24 4.24
CA LEU A 88 -1.85 -7.54 3.04
C LEU A 88 -2.42 -6.77 1.82
N LEU A 89 -3.74 -6.83 1.63
CA LEU A 89 -4.45 -6.07 0.60
C LEU A 89 -4.20 -4.57 0.71
N PHE A 90 -4.23 -4.03 1.95
CA PHE A 90 -3.93 -2.62 2.20
C PHE A 90 -2.52 -2.24 1.74
N PHE A 91 -1.49 -2.99 2.15
CA PHE A 91 -0.11 -2.69 1.76
C PHE A 91 0.15 -2.87 0.26
N ILE A 92 -0.50 -3.84 -0.39
CA ILE A 92 -0.41 -4.03 -1.85
C ILE A 92 -1.01 -2.83 -2.58
N MET A 93 -2.22 -2.42 -2.21
CA MET A 93 -2.90 -1.26 -2.83
C MET A 93 -2.17 0.04 -2.53
N ALA A 94 -1.65 0.21 -1.31
CA ALA A 94 -0.84 1.37 -0.94
C ALA A 94 0.47 1.43 -1.74
N ALA A 95 1.17 0.30 -1.92
CA ALA A 95 2.39 0.23 -2.73
C ALA A 95 2.10 0.58 -4.21
N ALA A 96 1.02 0.06 -4.77
CA ALA A 96 0.59 0.40 -6.13
C ALA A 96 0.24 1.89 -6.26
N PHE A 97 -0.49 2.46 -5.30
CA PHE A 97 -0.82 3.88 -5.29
C PHE A 97 0.42 4.77 -5.15
N CYS A 98 1.37 4.41 -4.28
CA CYS A 98 2.62 5.15 -4.13
C CYS A 98 3.48 5.09 -5.41
N LEU A 99 3.48 3.97 -6.13
CA LEU A 99 4.12 3.87 -7.45
C LEU A 99 3.49 4.85 -8.45
N LEU A 100 2.16 4.91 -8.53
CA LEU A 100 1.46 5.85 -9.42
C LEU A 100 1.79 7.30 -9.07
N MET A 101 1.82 7.63 -7.77
CA MET A 101 2.23 8.95 -7.30
C MET A 101 3.67 9.26 -7.70
N PHE A 102 4.59 8.31 -7.52
CA PHE A 102 5.97 8.44 -7.94
C PHE A 102 6.10 8.72 -9.45
N GLN A 103 5.34 8.02 -10.28
CA GLN A 103 5.30 8.23 -11.74
C GLN A 103 4.74 9.62 -12.11
N GLU A 104 3.75 10.14 -11.38
CA GLU A 104 3.25 11.51 -11.60
C GLU A 104 4.35 12.57 -11.34
N TYR A 105 5.21 12.34 -10.34
CA TYR A 105 6.34 13.22 -10.02
C TYR A 105 7.59 12.98 -10.89
N HIS A 106 7.54 12.10 -11.89
CA HIS A 106 8.67 11.82 -12.80
C HIS A 106 9.18 13.08 -13.53
N LYS A 107 8.33 14.09 -13.75
CA LYS A 107 8.71 15.36 -14.41
C LYS A 107 9.58 16.29 -13.54
N LYS A 108 9.67 16.03 -12.23
CA LYS A 108 10.49 16.80 -11.28
C LYS A 108 11.39 15.84 -10.48
N PRO A 109 12.38 15.22 -11.15
CA PRO A 109 13.27 14.27 -10.49
C PRO A 109 14.03 14.96 -9.35
N PHE A 110 14.34 14.21 -8.29
CA PHE A 110 15.08 14.66 -7.10
C PHE A 110 14.39 15.73 -6.23
N SER A 111 13.10 16.00 -6.41
CA SER A 111 12.37 16.83 -5.45
C SER A 111 12.18 16.11 -4.10
N PRO A 112 12.01 16.83 -2.97
CA PRO A 112 11.73 16.19 -1.68
C PRO A 112 10.44 15.35 -1.71
N ALA A 113 9.44 15.76 -2.50
CA ALA A 113 8.22 14.98 -2.71
C ALA A 113 8.51 13.64 -3.42
N TRP A 114 9.41 13.65 -4.42
CA TRP A 114 9.81 12.44 -5.14
C TRP A 114 10.48 11.42 -4.20
N TRP A 115 11.39 11.88 -3.34
CA TRP A 115 12.03 11.04 -2.32
C TRP A 115 11.04 10.51 -1.28
N LEU A 116 10.05 11.32 -0.88
CA LEU A 116 8.99 10.91 0.03
C LEU A 116 8.17 9.76 -0.59
N TRP A 117 7.69 9.91 -1.82
CA TRP A 117 6.88 8.88 -2.48
C TRP A 117 7.69 7.61 -2.77
N LEU A 118 8.97 7.74 -3.15
CA LEU A 118 9.87 6.60 -3.33
C LEU A 118 10.07 5.82 -2.02
N SER A 119 10.38 6.53 -0.92
CA SER A 119 10.55 5.93 0.40
C SER A 119 9.27 5.27 0.89
N LEU A 120 8.11 5.91 0.66
CA LEU A 120 6.80 5.38 1.03
C LEU A 120 6.44 4.12 0.22
N THR A 121 6.85 4.05 -1.04
CA THR A 121 6.70 2.86 -1.90
C THR A 121 7.53 1.70 -1.34
N GLY A 122 8.81 1.94 -1.02
CA GLY A 122 9.69 0.93 -0.42
C GLY A 122 9.22 0.43 0.95
N ALA A 123 8.74 1.35 1.81
CA ALA A 123 8.16 1.01 3.09
C ALA A 123 6.90 0.12 2.94
N SER A 124 6.00 0.49 2.03
CA SER A 124 4.77 -0.28 1.76
C SER A 124 5.07 -1.68 1.21
N LEU A 125 6.05 -1.80 0.30
CA LEU A 125 6.52 -3.09 -0.22
C LEU A 125 7.11 -3.98 0.87
N SER A 126 7.98 -3.42 1.71
CA SER A 126 8.60 -4.16 2.82
C SER A 126 7.55 -4.67 3.82
N CYS A 127 6.54 -3.85 4.11
CA CYS A 127 5.38 -4.25 4.91
C CYS A 127 4.57 -5.37 4.25
N ALA A 128 4.33 -5.32 2.94
CA ALA A 128 3.60 -6.37 2.22
C ALA A 128 4.32 -7.74 2.29
N ILE A 129 5.64 -7.76 2.06
CA ILE A 129 6.46 -8.99 2.15
C ILE A 129 6.46 -9.54 3.59
N SER A 130 6.54 -8.65 4.59
CA SER A 130 6.57 -9.03 6.00
C SER A 130 5.28 -9.69 6.49
N VAL A 131 4.17 -9.41 5.81
CA VAL A 131 2.86 -9.99 6.15
C VAL A 131 2.73 -11.40 5.57
N LYS A 132 2.96 -11.58 4.27
CA LYS A 132 2.83 -12.87 3.57
C LYS A 132 3.70 -12.88 2.32
N PHE A 133 4.31 -14.01 1.99
CA PHE A 133 5.14 -14.15 0.77
C PHE A 133 4.40 -13.90 -0.55
N VAL A 134 3.06 -13.96 -0.54
CA VAL A 134 2.23 -13.52 -1.69
C VAL A 134 2.49 -12.05 -2.04
N GLY A 135 2.92 -11.23 -1.07
CA GLY A 135 3.38 -9.86 -1.29
C GLY A 135 4.60 -9.73 -2.22
N LEU A 136 5.31 -10.82 -2.55
CA LEU A 136 6.36 -10.79 -3.57
C LEU A 136 5.84 -10.43 -4.96
N PHE A 137 4.56 -10.72 -5.27
CA PHE A 137 3.97 -10.36 -6.56
C PHE A 137 3.91 -8.84 -6.76
N ILE A 138 3.61 -8.06 -5.71
CA ILE A 138 3.62 -6.59 -5.84
C ILE A 138 5.04 -6.05 -5.98
N VAL A 139 6.03 -6.68 -5.34
CA VAL A 139 7.45 -6.32 -5.52
C VAL A 139 7.88 -6.55 -6.95
N PHE A 140 7.52 -7.70 -7.54
CA PHE A 140 7.81 -7.99 -8.94
C PHE A 140 7.11 -7.00 -9.88
N PHE A 141 5.84 -6.68 -9.62
CA PHE A 141 5.09 -5.70 -10.41
C PHE A 141 5.73 -4.31 -10.37
N VAL A 142 6.07 -3.81 -9.17
CA VAL A 142 6.75 -2.51 -9.03
C VAL A 142 8.13 -2.56 -9.68
N GLY A 143 8.90 -3.62 -9.44
CA GLY A 143 10.24 -3.79 -10.02
C GLY A 143 10.23 -3.85 -11.55
N ALA A 144 9.24 -4.52 -12.15
CA ALA A 144 9.07 -4.55 -13.60
C ALA A 144 8.74 -3.17 -14.18
N ASN A 145 7.85 -2.41 -13.52
CA ASN A 145 7.56 -1.02 -13.93
C ASN A 145 8.81 -0.15 -13.83
N THR A 146 9.57 -0.26 -12.73
CA THR A 146 10.82 0.48 -12.57
C THR A 146 11.86 0.09 -13.62
N ALA A 147 11.97 -1.19 -13.98
CA ALA A 147 12.87 -1.64 -15.04
C ALA A 147 12.50 -1.04 -16.41
N LEU A 148 11.20 -0.94 -16.72
CA LEU A 148 10.71 -0.28 -17.93
C LEU A 148 11.01 1.24 -17.91
N ASP A 149 10.80 1.90 -16.77
CA ASP A 149 11.11 3.32 -16.61
C ASP A 149 12.62 3.57 -16.81
N LEU A 150 13.48 2.75 -16.20
CA LEU A 150 14.93 2.82 -16.40
C LEU A 150 15.33 2.55 -17.87
N TRP A 151 14.67 1.61 -18.53
CA TRP A 151 14.92 1.32 -19.94
C TRP A 151 14.58 2.53 -20.84
N ASN A 152 13.46 3.20 -20.57
CA ASN A 152 13.06 4.41 -21.29
C ASN A 152 14.04 5.57 -21.05
N ILE A 153 14.51 5.74 -19.81
CA ILE A 153 15.52 6.76 -19.48
C ILE A 153 16.85 6.45 -20.17
N LEU A 154 17.27 5.18 -20.23
CA LEU A 154 18.51 4.79 -20.90
C LEU A 154 18.45 5.02 -22.42
N GLY A 155 17.26 4.89 -23.03
CA GLY A 155 17.03 5.18 -24.44
C GLY A 155 17.01 6.68 -24.78
N ASP A 156 16.87 7.56 -23.79
CA ASP A 156 16.86 9.01 -24.00
C ASP A 156 18.30 9.56 -24.10
N LEU A 157 18.82 9.59 -25.32
CA LEU A 157 20.15 10.12 -25.66
C LEU A 157 20.31 11.63 -25.38
N SER A 158 19.24 12.34 -25.02
CA SER A 158 19.31 13.77 -24.67
C SER A 158 19.77 14.02 -23.22
N GLN A 159 19.63 13.02 -22.35
CA GLN A 159 20.04 13.09 -20.94
C GLN A 159 21.42 12.46 -20.77
N SER A 160 22.46 13.29 -20.62
CA SER A 160 23.81 12.79 -20.33
C SER A 160 23.92 12.39 -18.85
N LEU A 161 24.50 11.22 -18.56
CA LEU A 161 24.77 10.75 -17.19
C LEU A 161 25.53 11.76 -16.32
N VAL A 162 26.27 12.68 -16.96
CA VAL A 162 27.09 13.70 -16.31
C VAL A 162 26.24 14.87 -15.77
N SER A 163 25.14 15.24 -16.43
CA SER A 163 24.28 16.34 -15.96
C SER A 163 23.49 15.95 -14.70
N THR A 164 23.06 14.68 -14.61
CA THR A 164 22.31 14.14 -13.46
C THR A 164 23.16 14.09 -12.18
N LEU A 165 24.45 13.76 -12.30
CA LEU A 165 25.39 13.78 -11.18
C LEU A 165 25.72 15.21 -10.70
N HIS A 166 25.75 16.19 -11.60
CA HIS A 166 26.12 17.57 -11.24
C HIS A 166 24.99 18.33 -10.53
N VAL A 167 23.73 18.05 -10.85
CA VAL A 167 22.54 18.65 -10.18
C VAL A 167 22.46 18.26 -8.70
N ASN A 168 23.01 17.09 -8.30
CA ASN A 168 23.06 16.69 -6.89
C ASN A 168 24.01 17.57 -6.05
N ASN A 169 24.91 18.34 -6.67
CA ASN A 169 25.81 19.27 -5.99
C ASN A 169 25.22 20.68 -5.80
N LEU A 170 24.02 20.96 -6.31
CA LEU A 170 23.40 22.30 -6.23
C LEU A 170 22.36 22.42 -5.09
N TRP A 171 22.15 21.38 -4.28
CA TRP A 171 21.28 21.39 -3.10
C TRP A 171 21.95 21.91 -1.80
N GLN A 172 22.89 22.86 -1.90
CA GLN A 172 23.58 23.47 -0.76
C GLN A 172 23.26 24.97 -0.54
N VAL A 173 22.23 25.54 -1.17
CA VAL A 173 21.74 26.90 -0.83
C VAL A 173 20.23 26.93 -0.71
#